data_AF-A0A357LCW4-F1
#
_entry.id   AF-A0A357LCW4-F1
#
_cell.length_a   1.000
_cell.length_b   1.000
_cell.length_c   1.000
_cell.angle_alpha   90.00
_cell.angle_beta   90.00
_cell.angle_gamma   90.00
#
_symmetry.space_group_name_H-M   'P 1'
#
loop_
_entity.id
_entity.type
_entity.pdbx_description
1 polymer ?
#
loop_
_entity_poly.entity_id
_entity_poly.type
_entity_poly.pdbx_seq_one_letter_code
_entity_poly.pdbx_strand_id
1 'polypeptide(L)' 'DFTYFLMVWHFPPSIRGGLAGLDLDALGVPSLDEAAARYCEKTGRASLAGLDFCLAYNMFRLAS' A
#
# COMPACT_ATOMS: atom_id res chain seq x y z
N ASP A 1 -5.91 -8.12 -4.14
CA ASP A 1 -6.02 -8.18 -2.67
C ASP A 1 -5.03 -7.28 -1.93
N PHE A 2 -3.79 -7.69 -1.65
CA PHE A 2 -2.92 -6.88 -0.77
C PHE A 2 -2.26 -5.68 -1.47
N THR A 3 -1.68 -5.87 -2.66
CA THR A 3 -1.03 -4.79 -3.42
C THR A 3 -2.00 -3.73 -3.95
N TYR A 4 -3.29 -4.05 -4.07
CA TYR A 4 -4.33 -3.06 -4.36
C TYR A 4 -4.67 -2.25 -3.10
N PHE A 5 -4.73 -2.90 -1.93
CA PHE A 5 -4.89 -2.21 -0.65
C PHE A 5 -3.74 -1.23 -0.37
N LEU A 6 -2.50 -1.60 -0.71
CA LEU A 6 -1.34 -0.70 -0.57
C LEU A 6 -1.45 0.58 -1.40
N MET A 7 -2.30 0.62 -2.44
CA MET A 7 -2.49 1.85 -3.22
C MET A 7 -3.11 2.98 -2.41
N VAL A 8 -3.79 2.68 -1.29
CA VAL A 8 -4.39 3.70 -0.43
C VAL A 8 -3.31 4.64 0.14
N TRP A 9 -2.07 4.19 0.34
CA TRP A 9 -0.94 5.06 0.75
C TRP A 9 -0.48 6.03 -0.33
N HIS A 10 -0.81 5.77 -1.60
CA HIS A 10 -0.41 6.61 -2.73
C HIS A 10 -1.51 7.58 -3.18
N PHE A 11 -2.76 7.36 -2.78
CA PHE A 11 -3.86 8.27 -3.10
C PHE A 11 -4.00 9.39 -2.06
N PRO A 12 -4.38 10.61 -2.47
CA PRO A 12 -4.74 11.66 -1.53
C PRO A 12 -6.07 11.31 -0.83
N PRO A 13 -6.34 11.87 0.37
CA PRO A 13 -7.56 11.58 1.14
C PRO A 13 -8.86 11.86 0.39
N SER A 14 -8.83 12.83 -0.53
CA SER A 14 -9.94 13.18 -1.41
C SER A 14 -10.28 12.10 -2.45
N ILE A 15 -9.38 11.13 -2.68
CA ILE A 15 -9.56 10.05 -3.65
C ILE A 15 -9.53 8.71 -2.92
N ARG A 16 -10.70 8.03 -2.90
CA ARG A 16 -10.85 6.66 -2.39
C ARG A 16 -10.34 6.42 -0.96
N GLY A 17 -10.35 7.45 -0.10
CA GLY A 17 -9.91 7.34 1.29
C GLY A 17 -8.39 7.17 1.43
N GLY A 18 -7.63 7.77 0.51
CA GLY A 18 -6.18 7.69 0.51
C GLY A 18 -5.50 8.33 1.72
N LEU A 19 -4.26 7.94 1.98
CA LEU A 19 -3.46 8.36 3.13
C LEU A 19 -2.29 9.26 2.74
N ALA A 20 -2.11 9.55 1.44
CA ALA A 20 -0.99 10.36 0.97
C ALA A 20 -1.08 11.79 1.53
N GLY A 21 -0.05 12.20 2.24
CA GLY A 21 0.04 13.53 2.86
C GLY A 21 -0.63 13.64 4.23
N LEU A 22 -1.15 12.55 4.79
CA LEU A 22 -1.56 12.49 6.19
C LEU A 22 -0.38 12.13 7.10
N ASP A 23 -0.44 12.60 8.34
CA ASP A 23 0.47 12.16 9.39
C ASP A 23 0.05 10.77 9.88
N LEU A 24 0.69 9.75 9.31
CA LEU A 24 0.39 8.34 9.60
C LEU A 24 0.68 8.00 11.07
N ASP A 25 1.75 8.58 11.64
CA ASP A 25 2.15 8.34 13.03
C ASP A 25 1.13 8.94 14.00
N ALA A 26 0.69 10.17 13.76
CA ALA A 26 -0.36 10.80 14.57
C ALA A 26 -1.71 10.04 14.49
N LEU A 27 -1.98 9.36 13.37
CA LEU A 27 -3.17 8.53 13.17
C LEU A 27 -3.01 7.08 13.68
N GLY A 28 -1.81 6.69 14.13
CA GLY A 28 -1.50 5.32 14.53
C GLY A 28 -1.56 4.31 13.38
N VAL A 29 -1.43 4.79 12.14
CA VAL A 29 -1.45 3.96 10.93
C VAL A 29 -0.02 3.60 10.55
N PRO A 30 0.30 2.32 10.32
CA PRO A 30 1.64 1.93 9.89
C PRO A 30 1.98 2.52 8.52
N SER A 31 3.26 2.79 8.30
CA SER A 31 3.77 3.13 6.97
C SER A 31 3.56 1.99 5.97
N LEU A 32 3.67 2.29 4.68
CA LEU A 32 3.51 1.29 3.61
C LEU A 32 4.50 0.13 3.78
N ASP A 33 5.76 0.44 4.10
CA ASP A 33 6.80 -0.57 4.31
C ASP A 33 6.53 -1.42 5.56
N GLU A 34 6.06 -0.82 6.66
CA GLU A 34 5.68 -1.57 7.85
C GLU A 34 4.45 -2.46 7.61
N ALA A 35 3.46 -1.96 6.86
CA ALA A 35 2.30 -2.75 6.48
C ALA A 35 2.72 -3.94 5.61
N ALA A 36 3.62 -3.72 4.65
CA ALA A 36 4.20 -4.77 3.81
C ALA A 36 5.00 -5.79 4.62
N ALA A 37 5.84 -5.34 5.56
CA ALA A 37 6.64 -6.20 6.42
C ALA A 37 5.76 -7.07 7.33
N ARG A 38 4.75 -6.48 7.99
CA ARG A 38 3.79 -7.22 8.82
C ARG A 38 3.03 -8.27 8.03
N TYR A 39 2.69 -7.98 6.77
CA TYR A 39 2.05 -8.94 5.88
C TYR A 39 3.00 -10.08 5.50
N CYS A 40 4.26 -9.77 5.20
CA CYS A 40 5.29 -10.77 4.91
C CYS A 40 5.50 -11.72 6.09
N GLU A 41 5.66 -11.20 7.31
CA GLU A 41 5.75 -12.01 8.54
C GLU A 41 4.56 -12.94 8.71
N LYS A 42 3.34 -12.40 8.62
CA LYS A 42 2.11 -13.19 8.82
C LYS A 42 1.87 -14.24 7.75
N THR A 43 2.39 -14.02 6.54
CA THR A 43 2.24 -14.96 5.42
C THR A 43 3.44 -15.87 5.22
N GLY A 44 4.46 -15.77 6.08
CA GLY A 44 5.70 -16.56 5.97
C GLY A 44 6.50 -16.25 4.71
N ARG A 45 6.33 -15.07 4.12
CA ARG A 45 7.05 -14.63 2.92
C ARG A 45 8.27 -13.82 3.32
N ALA A 46 9.40 -14.03 2.64
CA ALA A 46 10.62 -13.26 2.90
C ALA A 46 10.50 -11.80 2.41
N SER A 47 9.76 -11.59 1.32
CA SER A 47 9.43 -10.26 0.81
C SER A 47 8.25 -10.35 -0.17
N LEU A 48 7.66 -9.20 -0.48
CA LEU A 48 6.77 -9.06 -1.63
C LEU A 48 7.63 -8.82 -2.88
N ALA A 49 8.22 -9.89 -3.42
CA ALA A 49 8.99 -9.81 -4.65
C ALA A 49 8.11 -9.22 -5.78
N GLY A 50 8.57 -8.15 -6.41
CA GLY A 50 7.84 -7.47 -7.50
C GLY A 50 6.73 -6.52 -7.04
N LEU A 51 6.76 -6.03 -5.80
CA LEU A 51 5.78 -5.06 -5.28
C LEU A 51 5.59 -3.86 -6.21
N ASP A 52 6.68 -3.29 -6.71
CA ASP A 52 6.67 -2.14 -7.63
C ASP A 52 5.96 -2.47 -8.95
N PHE A 53 6.18 -3.67 -9.49
CA PHE A 53 5.50 -4.12 -10.70
C PHE A 53 4.00 -4.31 -10.46
N CYS A 54 3.63 -4.91 -9.32
CA CYS A 54 2.22 -5.05 -8.95
C CYS A 54 1.53 -3.70 -8.72
N LEU A 55 2.21 -2.75 -8.08
CA LEU A 55 1.71 -1.40 -7.88
C LEU A 55 1.53 -0.68 -9.22
N ALA A 56 2.53 -0.73 -10.11
CA ALA A 56 2.44 -0.16 -11.45
C ALA A 56 1.29 -0.78 -12.25
N TYR A 57 1.17 -2.11 -12.29
CA TYR A 57 0.08 -2.81 -12.96
C TYR A 57 -1.30 -2.37 -12.45
N ASN A 58 -1.47 -2.30 -11.12
CA ASN A 58 -2.74 -1.86 -10.53
C ASN A 58 -3.05 -0.39 -10.85
N MET A 59 -2.04 0.47 -10.94
CA MET A 59 -2.20 1.86 -11.39
C MET A 59 -2.70 1.94 -12.83
N PHE A 60 -2.08 1.20 -13.75
CA PHE A 60 -2.56 1.14 -15.14
C PHE A 60 -3.98 0.57 -15.23
N ARG A 61 -4.30 -0.47 -14.46
CA ARG A 61 -5.65 -1.07 -14.40
C ARG A 61 -6.71 -0.12 -13.80
N LEU A 62 -6.32 0.83 -12.96
CA LEU A 62 -7.25 1.81 -12.38
C LEU A 62 -7.50 3.00 -13.30
N ALA A 63 -6.61 3.25 -14.26
CA ALA A 63 -6.72 4.35 -15.22
C ALA A 63 -7.56 3.98 -16.47
N SER A 64 -7.82 2.68 -16.69
CA SER A 64 -8.63 2.15 -17.79
C SER A 64 -10.13 2.27 -17.55
#